data_AF-A0A7W1PIM9-F1
#
_entry.id   AF-A0A7W1PIM9-F1
#
_cell.length_a   1.000
_cell.length_b   1.000
_cell.length_c   1.000
_cell.angle_alpha   90.00
_cell.angle_beta   90.00
_cell.angle_gamma   90.00
#
_symmetry.space_group_name_H-M   'P 1'
#
loop_
_entity.id
_entity.type
_entity.pdbx_description
1 polymer ?
#
loop_
_entity_poly.entity_id
_entity_poly.type
_entity_poly.pdbx_seq_one_letter_code
_entity_poly.pdbx_strand_id
1 'polypeptide(L)'
;MAVDPEFGRRLRSAKRRWEERHDRKLPNDELAAAVAREAGATSLSGQAVGQWLKRGQEPASFRLLNALAAVLEVPVTELLGDHTSAAPRTTTELGERFGVSAPPAPQGMKKAAQKKAAGARRGRKG
;
A
#
# COMPACT_ATOMS: atom_id res chain seq x y z
N MET A 1 1.67 -13.14 2.41
CA MET A 1 2.02 -11.82 2.98
C MET A 1 3.51 -11.60 2.73
N ALA A 2 3.89 -10.43 2.23
CA ALA A 2 5.29 -10.10 2.00
C ALA A 2 6.01 -9.92 3.35
N VAL A 3 7.26 -10.39 3.42
CA VAL A 3 8.13 -10.22 4.57
C VAL A 3 9.31 -9.38 4.10
N ASP A 4 9.44 -8.19 4.68
CA ASP A 4 10.56 -7.28 4.44
C ASP A 4 11.32 -7.09 5.76
N PRO A 5 12.52 -7.68 5.93
CA PRO A 5 13.35 -7.49 7.13
C PRO A 5 13.65 -6.02 7.42
N GLU A 6 13.76 -5.17 6.39
CA GLU A 6 14.01 -3.75 6.54
C GLU A 6 12.78 -3.01 7.05
N PHE A 7 11.56 -3.44 6.69
CA PHE A 7 10.32 -2.89 7.28
C PHE A 7 10.34 -3.01 8.80
N GLY A 8 10.69 -4.18 9.33
CA GLY A 8 10.78 -4.39 10.78
C GLY A 8 11.84 -3.47 11.44
N ARG A 9 12.96 -3.23 10.76
CA ARG A 9 14.02 -2.32 11.24
C ARG A 9 13.57 -0.86 11.23
N ARG A 10 12.93 -0.41 10.15
CA ARG A 10 12.37 0.96 10.03
C ARG A 10 11.28 1.19 11.06
N LEU A 11 10.39 0.21 11.24
CA LEU A 11 9.33 0.28 12.26
C LEU A 11 9.87 0.38 13.69
N ARG A 12 10.90 -0.40 14.04
CA ARG A 12 11.57 -0.28 15.35
C ARG A 12 12.20 1.11 15.54
N SER A 13 12.78 1.67 14.50
CA SER A 13 13.40 3.00 14.53
C SER A 13 12.35 4.12 14.69
N ALA A 14 11.24 4.02 13.95
CA ALA A 14 10.10 4.93 14.09
C ALA A 14 9.50 4.87 15.50
N LYS A 15 9.24 3.66 16.01
CA LYS A 15 8.77 3.43 17.38
C LYS A 15 9.70 4.06 18.41
N ARG A 16 11.02 3.83 18.29
CA ARG A 16 12.00 4.38 19.22
C ARG A 16 11.99 5.91 19.25
N ARG A 17 11.94 6.57 18.09
CA ARG A 17 11.87 8.04 18.02
C ARG A 17 10.58 8.59 18.63
N TRP A 18 9.48 7.89 18.45
CA TRP A 18 8.23 8.24 19.12
C TRP A 18 8.38 8.13 20.64
N GLU A 19 8.95 7.03 21.14
CA GLU A 19 9.19 6.85 22.59
C GLU A 19 10.09 7.95 23.17
N GLU A 20 11.13 8.35 22.44
CA GLU A 20 12.04 9.44 22.82
C GLU A 20 11.33 10.81 22.81
N ARG A 21 10.45 11.07 21.82
CA ARG A 21 9.70 12.32 21.71
C ARG A 21 8.67 12.50 22.84
N HIS A 22 8.01 11.42 23.22
CA HIS A 22 6.94 11.46 24.23
C HIS A 22 7.45 11.09 25.64
N ASP A 23 8.75 10.84 25.80
CA ASP A 23 9.40 10.39 27.04
C ASP A 23 8.65 9.24 27.74
N ARG A 24 8.17 8.28 26.94
CA ARG A 24 7.41 7.13 27.44
C ARG A 24 7.59 5.90 26.57
N LYS A 25 7.44 4.73 27.18
CA LYS A 25 7.40 3.47 26.44
C LYS A 25 6.07 3.32 25.70
N LEU A 26 6.13 2.64 24.55
CA LEU A 26 4.96 2.27 23.77
C LEU A 26 4.84 0.74 23.73
N PRO A 27 4.12 0.11 24.67
CA PRO A 27 3.87 -1.33 24.64
C PRO A 27 3.21 -1.75 23.32
N ASN A 28 3.47 -2.99 22.89
CA ASN A 28 2.95 -3.47 21.61
C ASN A 28 1.41 -3.53 21.60
N ASP A 29 0.79 -3.84 22.75
CA ASP A 29 -0.68 -3.86 22.88
C ASP A 29 -1.28 -2.46 22.76
N GLU A 30 -0.60 -1.45 23.32
CA GLU A 30 -1.03 -0.06 23.19
C GLU A 30 -0.89 0.44 21.76
N LEU A 31 0.24 0.14 21.10
CA LEU A 31 0.42 0.43 19.68
C LEU A 31 -0.65 -0.28 18.83
N ALA A 32 -0.96 -1.53 19.15
CA ALA A 32 -2.00 -2.27 18.43
C ALA A 32 -3.38 -1.63 18.60
N ALA A 33 -3.74 -1.24 19.82
CA ALA A 33 -5.00 -0.57 20.11
C ALA A 33 -5.10 0.79 19.40
N ALA A 34 -4.04 1.59 19.43
CA ALA A 34 -4.00 2.89 18.73
C ALA A 34 -4.16 2.71 17.21
N VAL A 35 -3.45 1.74 16.62
CA VAL A 35 -3.56 1.43 15.19
C VAL A 35 -4.95 0.92 14.83
N ALA A 36 -5.56 0.07 15.67
CA ALA A 36 -6.92 -0.40 15.44
C ALA A 36 -7.94 0.75 15.43
N ARG A 37 -7.83 1.68 16.38
CA ARG A 37 -8.69 2.87 16.47
C ARG A 37 -8.53 3.76 15.24
N GLU A 38 -7.29 4.06 14.86
CA GLU A 38 -6.99 4.90 13.70
C GLU A 38 -7.43 4.22 12.39
N ALA A 39 -7.24 2.91 12.27
CA ALA A 39 -7.70 2.12 11.13
C ALA A 39 -9.20 1.82 11.15
N GLY A 40 -9.97 2.28 12.14
CA GLY A 40 -11.39 1.93 12.30
C GLY A 40 -11.64 0.42 12.28
N ALA A 41 -10.70 -0.38 12.79
CA ALA A 41 -10.78 -1.82 12.91
C ALA A 41 -11.29 -2.22 14.30
N THR A 42 -11.98 -3.36 14.38
CA THR A 42 -12.62 -3.80 15.63
C THR A 42 -11.61 -4.17 16.71
N SER A 43 -10.47 -4.77 16.34
CA SER A 43 -9.37 -5.09 17.26
C SER A 43 -8.11 -5.50 16.48
N LEU A 44 -6.95 -5.19 17.04
CA LEU A 44 -5.64 -5.63 16.58
C LEU A 44 -4.86 -6.15 17.79
N SER A 45 -4.17 -7.28 17.66
CA SER A 45 -3.40 -7.86 18.76
C SER A 45 -1.97 -7.30 18.83
N GLY A 46 -1.42 -7.14 20.04
CA GLY A 46 0.00 -6.81 20.21
C GLY A 46 0.94 -7.88 19.67
N GLN A 47 0.46 -9.12 19.50
CA GLN A 47 1.20 -10.17 18.80
C GLN A 47 1.40 -9.83 17.32
N ALA A 48 0.39 -9.27 16.63
CA ALA A 48 0.53 -8.84 15.24
C ALA A 48 1.61 -7.75 15.11
N VAL A 49 1.57 -6.75 15.98
CA VAL A 49 2.62 -5.71 16.08
C VAL A 49 3.99 -6.32 16.39
N GLY A 50 4.03 -7.34 17.25
CA GLY A 50 5.25 -8.10 17.52
C GLY A 50 5.82 -8.79 16.27
N GLN A 51 4.96 -9.33 15.39
CA GLN A 51 5.41 -9.91 14.11
C GLN A 51 5.92 -8.85 13.15
N TRP A 52 5.27 -7.68 13.09
CA TRP A 52 5.72 -6.55 12.29
C TRP A 52 7.12 -6.08 12.73
N LEU A 53 7.29 -5.91 14.05
CA LEU A 53 8.55 -5.47 14.65
C LEU A 53 9.65 -6.53 14.55
N LYS A 54 9.37 -7.81 14.77
CA LYS A 54 10.41 -8.86 14.85
C LYS A 54 10.70 -9.52 13.52
N ARG A 55 9.65 -9.86 12.77
CA ARG A 55 9.76 -10.63 11.53
C ARG A 55 9.73 -9.76 10.28
N GLY A 56 9.44 -8.47 10.39
CA GLY A 56 9.30 -7.61 9.22
C GLY A 56 8.08 -7.95 8.39
N GLN A 57 7.06 -8.56 9.01
CA GLN A 57 5.80 -8.83 8.33
C GLN A 57 5.07 -7.49 8.10
N GLU A 58 4.76 -7.16 6.85
CA GLU A 58 3.97 -5.96 6.56
C GLU A 58 2.53 -6.12 7.08
N PRO A 59 1.85 -5.01 7.45
CA PRO A 59 0.42 -5.03 7.74
C PRO A 59 -0.38 -5.59 6.57
N ALA A 60 -1.46 -6.31 6.86
CA ALA A 60 -2.26 -6.98 5.83
C ALA A 60 -2.96 -6.02 4.85
N SER A 61 -3.11 -4.74 5.21
CA SER A 61 -3.76 -3.74 4.38
C SER A 61 -3.04 -2.39 4.44
N PHE A 62 -3.16 -1.63 3.36
CA PHE A 62 -2.62 -0.26 3.30
C PHE A 62 -3.26 0.66 4.34
N ARG A 63 -4.51 0.40 4.73
CA ARG A 63 -5.19 1.13 5.82
C ARG A 63 -4.49 0.94 7.16
N LEU A 64 -4.10 -0.30 7.50
CA LEU A 64 -3.34 -0.58 8.72
C LEU A 64 -1.94 0.04 8.66
N LEU A 65 -1.30 0.05 7.49
CA LEU A 65 -0.01 0.70 7.31
C LEU A 65 -0.09 2.23 7.49
N ASN A 66 -1.10 2.88 6.92
CA ASN A 66 -1.35 4.31 7.12
C ASN A 66 -1.63 4.63 8.58
N ALA A 67 -2.47 3.83 9.24
CA ALA A 67 -2.75 3.99 10.67
C ALA A 67 -1.49 3.81 11.53
N LEU A 68 -0.65 2.82 11.21
CA LEU A 68 0.63 2.61 11.88
C LEU A 68 1.58 3.80 11.73
N ALA A 69 1.67 4.36 10.53
CA ALA A 69 2.47 5.54 10.25
C ALA A 69 1.93 6.79 10.99
N ALA A 70 0.61 6.98 11.00
CA ALA A 70 -0.06 8.07 11.70
C ALA A 70 0.16 8.00 13.23
N VAL A 71 -0.02 6.83 13.85
CA VAL A 71 0.22 6.63 15.28
C VAL A 71 1.67 6.90 15.67
N LEU A 72 2.61 6.53 14.80
CA LEU A 72 4.04 6.77 15.02
C LEU A 72 4.51 8.15 14.53
N GLU A 73 3.60 8.98 14.02
CA GLU A 73 3.87 10.33 13.53
C GLU A 73 5.02 10.37 12.48
N VAL A 74 5.01 9.40 11.56
CA VAL A 74 6.00 9.28 10.47
C VAL A 74 5.29 9.14 9.12
N PRO A 75 5.92 9.54 8.02
CA PRO A 75 5.37 9.27 6.69
C PRO A 75 5.45 7.77 6.37
N VAL A 76 4.44 7.27 5.65
CA VAL A 76 4.36 5.85 5.23
C VAL A 76 5.56 5.43 4.39
N THR A 77 6.09 6.34 3.58
CA THR A 77 7.30 6.13 2.78
C THR A 77 8.52 5.81 3.62
N GLU A 78 8.60 6.31 4.86
CA GLU A 78 9.69 5.97 5.77
C GLU A 78 9.58 4.53 6.27
N LEU A 79 8.37 3.99 6.41
CA LEU A 79 8.17 2.58 6.76
C LEU A 79 8.45 1.65 5.58
N LEU A 80 8.07 2.03 4.36
CA LEU A 80 8.27 1.24 3.14
C LEU A 80 9.65 1.42 2.48
N GLY A 81 10.39 2.47 2.84
CA GLY A 81 11.68 2.82 2.25
C GLY A 81 11.57 3.27 0.78
N ASP A 82 12.69 3.64 0.19
CA ASP A 82 12.79 4.07 -1.23
C ASP A 82 12.53 2.94 -2.25
N HIS A 83 12.04 1.78 -1.81
CA HIS A 83 11.56 0.71 -2.68
C HIS A 83 10.21 1.01 -3.36
N THR A 84 9.97 2.27 -3.75
CA THR A 84 9.20 2.61 -4.96
C THR A 84 9.99 2.23 -6.23
N SER A 85 10.51 1.01 -6.28
CA SER A 85 11.12 0.42 -7.46
C SER A 85 10.75 -1.06 -7.58
N ALA A 86 9.46 -1.35 -7.55
CA ALA A 86 8.81 -2.39 -8.36
C ALA A 86 7.30 -2.41 -8.05
N ALA A 87 6.50 -2.14 -9.08
CA ALA A 87 5.04 -2.16 -9.12
C ALA A 87 4.33 -0.96 -8.45
N PRO A 88 3.62 -0.09 -9.22
CA PRO A 88 2.57 0.72 -8.64
C PRO A 88 1.54 -0.23 -8.02
N ARG A 89 1.47 -0.27 -6.68
CA ARG A 89 0.37 -0.95 -5.98
C ARG A 89 -0.89 -0.14 -6.28
N THR A 90 -1.57 -0.49 -7.38
CA THR A 90 -2.78 0.18 -7.84
C THR A 90 -3.80 0.14 -6.71
N THR A 91 -4.24 1.33 -6.33
CA THR A 91 -5.32 1.65 -5.39
C THR A 91 -6.66 1.08 -5.87
N THR A 92 -6.78 -0.24 -5.96
CA THR A 92 -7.93 -0.92 -6.59
C THR A 92 -8.98 -1.36 -5.57
N GLU A 93 -8.70 -1.34 -4.27
CA GLU A 93 -9.69 -1.77 -3.25
C GLU A 93 -10.52 -0.62 -2.64
N LEU A 94 -10.31 0.63 -3.06
CA LEU A 94 -11.10 1.78 -2.60
C LEU A 94 -12.24 2.17 -3.56
N GLY A 95 -12.17 1.75 -4.83
CA GLY A 95 -13.21 2.06 -5.83
C GLY A 95 -14.48 1.21 -5.72
N GLU A 96 -14.38 -0.06 -5.29
CA GLU A 96 -15.52 -0.98 -5.33
C GLU A 96 -16.49 -0.83 -4.15
N ARG A 97 -16.06 -0.30 -2.99
CA ARG A 97 -16.92 -0.23 -1.79
C ARG A 97 -17.64 1.10 -1.59
N PHE A 98 -17.24 2.17 -2.29
CA PHE A 98 -17.78 3.52 -2.08
C PHE A 98 -18.58 4.10 -3.25
N GLY A 99 -18.82 3.34 -4.33
CA GLY A 99 -19.68 3.81 -5.44
C GLY A 99 -19.22 5.13 -6.07
N VAL A 100 -17.94 5.48 -5.92
CA VAL A 100 -17.37 6.64 -6.59
C VAL A 100 -17.07 6.19 -8.00
N SER A 101 -18.05 6.39 -8.88
CA SER A 101 -17.83 6.34 -10.32
C SER A 101 -16.53 7.07 -10.63
N ALA A 102 -15.62 6.37 -11.29
CA ALA A 102 -14.40 6.96 -11.83
C ALA A 102 -14.74 8.30 -12.50
N PRO A 103 -13.93 9.36 -12.34
CA PRO A 103 -14.10 10.53 -13.18
C PRO A 103 -14.07 10.05 -14.64
N PRO A 104 -15.03 10.46 -15.49
CA PRO A 104 -15.09 10.00 -16.85
C PRO A 104 -13.76 10.33 -17.53
N ALA A 105 -13.16 9.30 -18.13
CA ALA A 105 -12.03 9.49 -19.03
C ALA A 105 -12.39 10.61 -20.02
N PRO A 106 -11.46 11.55 -20.33
CA PRO A 106 -11.74 12.59 -21.30
C PRO A 106 -12.15 11.93 -22.64
N GLN A 107 -13.45 11.98 -22.91
CA GLN A 107 -14.06 11.53 -24.16
C GLN A 107 -13.82 12.59 -25.23
N GLY A 108 -12.87 12.30 -26.12
CA GLY A 108 -12.59 13.08 -27.32
C GLY A 108 -11.09 12.95 -27.62
N MET A 109 -10.66 12.13 -28.58
CA MET A 109 -10.96 12.30 -30.00
C MET A 109 -11.03 10.95 -30.74
N LYS A 110 -12.22 10.70 -31.28
CA LYS A 110 -12.59 10.02 -32.53
C LYS A 110 -11.58 9.05 -33.18
N LYS A 111 -11.91 7.76 -33.10
CA LYS A 111 -11.67 6.79 -34.19
C LYS A 111 -12.34 7.30 -35.48
N ALA A 112 -11.57 7.45 -36.56
CA ALA A 112 -12.05 7.34 -37.93
C ALA A 112 -11.46 6.02 -38.47
N ALA A 113 -12.26 4.95 -38.47
CA ALA A 113 -13.10 4.52 -39.59
C ALA A 113 -12.31 3.69 -40.62
N GLN A 114 -12.65 2.41 -40.56
CA GLN A 114 -12.27 1.27 -41.37
C GLN A 114 -12.79 1.37 -42.80
N LYS A 115 -11.95 1.05 -43.80
CA LYS A 115 -12.25 0.53 -45.16
C LYS A 115 -10.90 0.51 -45.90
N LYS A 116 -10.43 -0.53 -46.59
CA LYS A 116 -11.05 -1.48 -47.53
C LYS A 116 -10.02 -2.62 -47.71
N ALA A 117 -10.44 -3.87 -47.67
CA ALA A 117 -10.64 -4.74 -48.84
C ALA A 117 -9.51 -5.76 -49.05
N ALA A 118 -9.96 -6.99 -49.21
CA ALA A 118 -9.21 -8.20 -49.47
C ALA A 118 -8.38 -8.14 -50.76
N GLY A 119 -7.33 -8.95 -50.81
CA GLY A 119 -6.54 -9.16 -52.02
C GLY A 119 -5.43 -10.18 -51.84
N ALA A 120 -5.80 -11.45 -51.71
CA ALA A 120 -4.87 -12.56 -51.92
C ALA A 120 -4.27 -12.50 -53.32
N ARG A 121 -2.96 -12.80 -53.47
CA ARG A 121 -2.46 -13.87 -54.36
C ARG A 121 -0.93 -13.86 -54.51
N ARG A 122 -0.40 -15.07 -54.33
CA ARG A 122 0.68 -15.74 -55.08
C ARG A 122 2.09 -15.16 -54.95
N GLY A 123 2.98 -16.05 -54.51
CA GLY A 123 4.40 -15.76 -54.32
C GLY A 123 5.21 -15.78 -55.60
N ARG A 124 6.52 -15.66 -55.40
CA ARG A 124 7.52 -16.04 -56.38
C ARG A 124 8.84 -16.30 -55.65
N LYS A 125 9.30 -17.56 -55.71
CA LYS A 125 10.72 -17.91 -55.57
C LYS A 125 11.49 -17.24 -56.70
N GLY A 126 12.64 -16.67 -56.38
CA GLY A 126 13.71 -16.26 -57.27
C GLY A 126 14.95 -16.12 -56.44
#